data_AF-A0A2P6MJ99-F1
#
_entry.id   AF-A0A2P6MJ99-F1
#
_cell.length_a   1.000
_cell.length_b   1.000
_cell.length_c   1.000
_cell.angle_alpha   90.00
_cell.angle_beta   90.00
_cell.angle_gamma   90.00
#
_symmetry.space_group_name_H-M   'P 1'
#
loop_
_entity.id
_entity.type
_entity.pdbx_description
1 polymer ?
#
loop_
_entity_poly.entity_id
_entity_poly.type
_entity_poly.pdbx_seq_one_letter_code
_entity_poly.pdbx_strand_id
1 'polypeptide(L)' 'MAKKHLYTLVLLVSVAVHVVLLQWTIEAYLGHEWTRVYTLTLIAAGTTLATAACTIGWYRAEYRAAPRHQEGSR' A
#
# COMPACT_ATOMS: atom_id res chain seq x y z
N MET A 1 -17.82 7.61 -5.42
CA MET A 1 -16.79 8.37 -6.16
C MET A 1 -15.64 8.81 -5.25
N ALA A 2 -15.83 9.74 -4.30
CA ALA A 2 -14.73 10.31 -3.49
C ALA A 2 -13.82 9.29 -2.75
N LYS A 3 -14.40 8.25 -2.14
CA LYS A 3 -13.63 7.22 -1.44
C LYS A 3 -12.73 6.40 -2.39
N LYS A 4 -13.17 6.12 -3.62
CA LYS A 4 -12.36 5.42 -4.64
C LYS A 4 -11.11 6.23 -5.00
N HIS A 5 -11.27 7.52 -5.28
CA HIS A 5 -10.15 8.40 -5.61
C HIS A 5 -9.15 8.50 -4.45
N LEU A 6 -9.62 8.49 -3.21
CA LEU A 6 -8.75 8.47 -2.03
C LEU A 6 -7.91 7.18 -1.96
N TYR A 7 -8.50 6.00 -2.14
CA TYR A 7 -7.73 4.74 -2.11
C TYR A 7 -6.74 4.63 -3.27
N THR A 8 -7.12 5.05 -4.47
CA THR A 8 -6.20 5.09 -5.63
C THR A 8 -5.04 6.05 -5.37
N LEU A 9 -5.30 7.24 -4.80
CA LEU A 9 -4.26 8.19 -4.44
C LEU A 9 -3.31 7.60 -3.39
N VAL A 10 -3.84 6.96 -2.33
CA VAL A 10 -3.04 6.33 -1.28
C VAL A 10 -2.14 5.22 -1.85
N LEU A 11 -2.65 4.39 -2.77
CA LEU A 11 -1.85 3.36 -3.43
C LEU A 11 -0.72 3.98 -4.27
N LEU A 12 -1.02 5.01 -5.05
CA LEU A 12 -0.04 5.66 -5.93
C LEU A 12 1.06 6.36 -5.11
N VAL A 13 0.68 7.06 -4.05
CA VAL A 13 1.62 7.67 -3.10
C VAL A 13 2.44 6.60 -2.39
N SER A 14 1.82 5.48 -1.97
CA SER A 14 2.54 4.39 -1.32
C SER A 14 3.61 3.80 -2.23
N VAL A 15 3.33 3.60 -3.52
CA VAL A 15 4.34 3.14 -4.50
C VAL A 15 5.51 4.12 -4.57
N ALA A 16 5.24 5.42 -4.69
CA ALA A 16 6.31 6.43 -4.75
C ALA A 16 7.19 6.42 -3.49
N VAL A 17 6.58 6.31 -2.31
CA VAL A 17 7.31 6.20 -1.03
C VAL A 17 8.18 4.94 -0.99
N HIS A 18 7.68 3.79 -1.46
CA HIS A 18 8.46 2.55 -1.50
C HIS A 18 9.64 2.62 -2.48
N VAL A 19 9.50 3.30 -3.62
CA VAL A 19 10.60 3.52 -4.56
C VAL A 19 11.72 4.35 -3.90
N VAL A 20 11.37 5.44 -3.19
CA VAL A 20 12.36 6.28 -2.49
C VAL A 20 13.02 5.54 -1.34
N LEU A 21 12.24 4.80 -0.53
CA LEU A 21 12.78 3.98 0.56
C LEU A 21 13.74 2.92 0.03
N LEU A 22 13.42 2.27 -1.08
CA LEU A 22 14.27 1.27 -1.70
C LEU A 22 15.59 1.91 -2.19
N GLN A 23 15.52 3.06 -2.86
CA GLN A 23 16.71 3.79 -3.30
C GLN A 23 17.63 4.11 -2.12
N TRP A 24 17.11 4.72 -1.06
CA TRP A 24 17.91 5.04 0.13
C TRP A 24 18.44 3.80 0.84
N THR A 25 17.71 2.68 0.81
CA THR A 25 18.17 1.42 1.40
C THR A 25 19.35 0.86 0.61
N ILE A 26 19.31 0.92 -0.72
CA ILE A 26 20.41 0.52 -1.60
C ILE A 26 21.63 1.43 -1.39
N GLU A 27 21.43 2.74 -1.34
CA GLU A 27 22.49 3.71 -1.05
C GLU A 27 23.15 3.44 0.30
N ALA A 28 22.35 3.21 1.36
CA ALA A 28 22.85 2.86 2.68
C ALA A 28 23.59 1.52 2.69
N TYR A 29 23.12 0.52 1.93
CA TYR A 29 23.76 -0.78 1.81
C TYR A 29 25.13 -0.67 1.13
N LEU A 30 25.21 0.06 0.01
CA LEU A 30 26.46 0.32 -0.71
C LEU A 30 27.42 1.20 0.10
N GLY A 31 26.90 2.13 0.91
CA GLY A 31 27.68 2.93 1.85
C GLY A 31 28.11 2.18 3.11
N HIS A 32 27.77 0.89 3.26
CA HIS A 32 27.99 0.09 4.46
C HIS A 32 27.39 0.70 5.75
N GLU A 33 26.35 1.53 5.62
CA GLU A 33 25.61 2.16 6.72
C GLU A 33 24.53 1.20 7.27
N TRP A 34 24.95 0.09 7.87
CA TRP A 34 24.03 -1.00 8.30
C TRP A 34 22.89 -0.54 9.20
N THR A 35 23.15 0.38 10.14
CA THR A 35 22.11 0.95 10.99
C THR A 35 20.99 1.59 10.15
N ARG A 36 21.36 2.34 9.12
CA ARG A 36 20.41 3.03 8.23
C ARG A 36 19.66 2.04 7.36
N VAL A 37 20.31 0.98 6.88
CA VAL A 37 19.65 -0.13 6.16
C VAL A 37 18.54 -0.75 7.02
N TYR A 38 18.83 -1.09 8.28
CA TYR A 38 17.84 -1.69 9.18
C TYR A 38 16.71 -0.72 9.51
N THR A 39 17.01 0.56 9.76
CA THR A 39 15.98 1.58 10.01
C THR A 39 15.04 1.73 8.81
N LEU A 40 15.58 1.86 7.59
CA LEU A 40 14.76 2.00 6.38
C LEU A 40 13.96 0.74 6.08
N THR A 41 14.53 -0.45 6.35
CA THR A 41 13.83 -1.73 6.19
C THR A 41 12.66 -1.86 7.17
N LEU A 42 12.84 -1.45 8.43
CA LEU A 42 11.76 -1.42 9.43
C LEU A 42 10.63 -0.47 9.01
N ILE A 43 10.98 0.71 8.52
CA ILE A 43 10.00 1.69 8.01
C ILE A 43 9.24 1.08 6.82
N ALA A 44 9.96 0.50 5.84
CA ALA A 44 9.36 -0.13 4.66
C ALA A 44 8.42 -1.29 5.03
N ALA A 45 8.79 -2.12 6.01
CA ALA A 45 7.93 -3.18 6.51
C ALA A 45 6.64 -2.61 7.14
N GLY A 46 6.77 -1.56 7.97
CA GLY A 46 5.63 -0.87 8.56
C GLY A 46 4.68 -0.25 7.53
N THR A 47 5.22 0.45 6.52
CA THR A 47 4.42 1.05 5.44
C THR A 47 3.76 0.01 4.56
N THR A 48 4.42 -1.13 4.33
CA THR A 48 3.85 -2.26 3.60
C THR A 48 2.62 -2.81 4.32
N LEU A 49 2.70 -3.04 5.64
CA LEU A 49 1.58 -3.54 6.44
C LEU A 49 0.41 -2.54 6.45
N ALA A 50 0.69 -1.24 6.60
CA ALA A 50 -0.33 -0.20 6.53
C ALA A 50 -1.03 -0.17 5.15
N THR A 51 -0.25 -0.31 4.07
CA THR A 51 -0.77 -0.35 2.70
C THR A 51 -1.61 -1.60 2.44
N ALA A 52 -1.19 -2.76 2.98
CA ALA A 52 -1.96 -3.99 2.90
C ALA A 52 -3.31 -3.88 3.63
N ALA A 53 -3.33 -3.32 4.84
CA ALA A 53 -4.56 -3.08 5.59
C ALA A 53 -5.51 -2.12 4.84
N CYS A 54 -4.96 -1.04 4.26
CA CYS A 54 -5.73 -0.09 3.45
C CYS A 54 -6.34 -0.78 2.22
N THR A 55 -5.56 -1.61 1.54
CA THR A 55 -5.99 -2.39 0.37
C THR A 55 -7.12 -3.36 0.73
N ILE A 56 -6.98 -4.11 1.83
CA ILE A 56 -8.04 -5.03 2.31
C ILE A 56 -9.31 -4.23 2.64
N GLY A 57 -9.17 -3.07 3.28
CA GLY A 57 -10.29 -2.16 3.57
C GLY A 57 -11.01 -1.70 2.30
N TRP A 58 -10.25 -1.32 1.27
CA TRP A 58 -10.80 -0.95 -0.04
C TRP A 58 -11.54 -2.11 -0.70
N TYR A 59 -10.94 -3.30 -0.77
CA TYR A 59 -11.60 -4.51 -1.29
C TYR A 59 -12.91 -4.79 -0.56
N ARG A 60 -12.93 -4.73 0.78
CA ARG A 60 -14.18 -4.93 1.54
C ARG A 60 -15.20 -3.84 1.27
N ALA A 61 -14.79 -2.57 1.12
CA ALA A 61 -15.70 -1.48 0.84
C ALA A 61 -16.31 -1.56 -0.58
N GLU A 62 -15.55 -2.03 -1.56
CA GLU A 62 -15.98 -2.14 -2.94
C GLU A 62 -16.89 -3.37 -3.16
N TYR A 63 -16.42 -4.55 -2.76
CA TYR A 63 -17.10 -5.82 -3.07
C TYR A 63 -18.26 -6.15 -2.12
N ARG A 64 -18.32 -5.53 -0.93
CA ARG A 64 -19.47 -5.66 -0.02
C ARG A 64 -20.59 -4.65 -0.32
N ALA A 65 -20.29 -3.60 -1.11
CA ALA A 65 -21.24 -2.60 -1.57
C ALA A 65 -21.87 -2.91 -2.94
N ALA A 66 -21.35 -3.90 -3.67
CA ALA A 66 -22.01 -4.42 -4.86
C ALA A 66 -23.26 -5.22 -4.41
N PRO A 67 -24.49 -4.78 -4.73
CA PRO A 67 -25.63 -5.69 -4.61
C PRO A 67 -25.33 -6.87 -5.53
N ARG A 68 -25.49 -8.09 -5.03
CA ARG A 68 -25.70 -9.23 -5.92
C ARG A 68 -26.76 -8.78 -6.92
N HIS A 69 -26.44 -8.77 -8.22
CA HIS A 69 -27.46 -8.89 -9.25
C HIS A 69 -28.24 -10.17 -8.92
N GLN A 70 -29.33 -10.05 -8.16
CA GLN A 70 -30.43 -11.00 -8.20
C GLN A 70 -31.14 -10.73 -9.52
N GLU A 71 -30.59 -11.25 -10.60
CA GLU A 71 -31.35 -11.50 -11.82
C GLU A 71 -31.45 -13.01 -11.96
N GLY A 72 -32.68 -13.49 -11.90
CA GLY A 72 -33.01 -14.92 -11.90
C GLY A 72 -34.28 -15.28 -11.14
N SER A 73 -35.29 -14.40 -11.12
CA SER A 73 -36.68 -14.85 -11.00
C SER A 73 -37.05 -15.46 -12.35
N ARG A 74 -37.25 -16.78 -12.36
CA ARG A 74 -38.19 -17.52 -13.20
C ARG A 74 -38.28 -18.95 -12.69
#